data_AF-A0A8X6SAQ3-F1
#
_entry.id   AF-A0A8X6SAQ3-F1
#
_cell.length_a   1.000
_cell.length_b   1.000
_cell.length_c   1.000
_cell.angle_alpha   90.00
_cell.angle_beta   90.00
_cell.angle_gamma   90.00
#
_symmetry.space_group_name_H-M   'P 1'
#
loop_
_entity.id
_entity.type
_entity.pdbx_description
1 polymer ?
#
loop_
_entity_poly.entity_id
_entity_poly.type
_entity_poly.pdbx_seq_one_letter_code
_entity_poly.pdbx_strand_id
1 'polypeptide(L)'
;MLDGGANESFILRKVVELLDLKVIDKEALVIYTFGSEAAEKRTYDIVEVTLQNVQTNKHIKIHAVVIDSITSARIRIPSKFIRNIALERGIELADNSTSERIHVLIGSDYISEILGERNIRISKRLIAVDNIFRYLIQENEDEVNCKDIFG
;
A
#
# COMPACT_ATOMS: atom_id res chain seq x y z
N MET A 1 1.16 1.16 0.98
CA MET A 1 0.60 0.74 -0.32
C MET A 1 0.23 -0.72 -0.22
N LEU A 2 -0.87 -1.16 -0.85
CA LEU A 2 -1.17 -2.58 -1.04
C LEU A 2 -0.71 -2.97 -2.44
N ASP A 3 0.11 -4.01 -2.56
CA ASP A 3 0.63 -4.49 -3.84
C ASP A 3 0.54 -6.01 -3.92
N GLY A 4 -0.47 -6.52 -4.64
CA GLY A 4 -0.68 -7.96 -4.82
C GLY A 4 0.36 -8.64 -5.68
N GLY A 5 1.22 -7.88 -6.38
CA GLY A 5 2.36 -8.42 -7.11
C GLY A 5 3.58 -8.70 -6.22
N ALA A 6 3.59 -8.18 -4.99
CA ALA A 6 4.61 -8.48 -4.01
C ALA A 6 4.21 -9.69 -3.18
N ASN A 7 5.11 -10.67 -3.04
CA ASN A 7 4.88 -11.82 -2.18
C ASN A 7 4.97 -11.44 -0.70
N GLU A 8 5.96 -10.62 -0.37
CA GLU A 8 6.27 -10.18 1.00
C GLU A 8 5.87 -8.72 1.23
N SER A 9 5.65 -8.39 2.49
CA SER A 9 5.53 -7.00 2.97
C SER A 9 6.91 -6.39 3.25
N PHE A 10 7.05 -5.10 2.95
CA PHE A 10 8.30 -4.36 3.08
C PHE A 10 8.12 -3.06 3.85
N ILE A 11 9.13 -2.70 4.65
CA ILE A 11 9.21 -1.44 5.37
C ILE A 11 10.56 -0.78 5.15
N LEU A 12 10.56 0.55 4.98
CA LEU A 12 11.81 1.29 4.82
C LEU A 12 12.65 1.26 6.10
N ARG A 13 13.96 1.02 5.98
CA ARG A 13 14.92 1.07 7.08
C ARG A 13 14.83 2.37 7.89
N LYS A 14 14.68 3.50 7.20
CA LYS A 14 14.49 4.81 7.86
C LYS A 14 13.27 4.85 8.80
N VAL A 15 12.19 4.14 8.47
CA VAL A 15 10.97 4.07 9.29
C VAL A 15 11.21 3.21 10.51
N VAL A 16 11.91 2.07 10.33
CA VAL A 16 12.34 1.18 11.42
C VAL A 16 13.18 1.94 12.44
N GLU A 17 14.18 2.70 11.98
CA GLU A 17 15.05 3.52 12.84
C GLU A 17 14.26 4.64 13.54
N LEU A 18 13.35 5.31 12.83
CA LEU A 18 12.56 6.41 13.38
C LEU A 18 11.57 5.96 14.45
N LEU A 19 11.01 4.76 14.31
CA LEU A 19 10.07 4.17 15.25
C LEU A 19 10.75 3.26 16.30
N ASP A 20 12.07 3.12 16.25
CA ASP A 20 12.87 2.22 17.09
C ASP A 20 12.31 0.79 17.10
N LEU A 21 11.94 0.26 15.92
CA LEU A 21 11.36 -1.07 15.81
C LEU A 21 12.43 -2.14 16.02
N LYS A 22 12.12 -3.11 16.88
CA LYS A 22 13.02 -4.23 17.17
C LYS A 22 12.99 -5.25 16.04
N VAL A 23 14.18 -5.65 15.59
CA VAL A 23 14.35 -6.81 14.71
C VAL A 23 13.94 -8.08 15.46
N ILE A 24 13.00 -8.82 14.89
CA ILE A 24 12.47 -10.07 15.46
C ILE A 24 13.03 -11.31 14.77
N ASP A 25 13.43 -11.19 13.51
CA ASP A 25 13.98 -12.29 12.71
C ASP A 25 14.86 -11.78 11.56
N LYS A 26 15.45 -12.69 10.79
CA LYS A 26 16.21 -12.41 9.59
C LYS A 26 15.90 -13.41 8.49
N GLU A 27 15.67 -12.93 7.29
CA GLU A 27 15.38 -13.76 6.12
C GLU A 27 16.39 -13.55 5.00
N ALA A 28 16.78 -14.63 4.33
CA ALA A 28 17.68 -14.55 3.19
C ALA A 28 16.90 -14.55 1.88
N LEU A 29 16.79 -13.38 1.25
CA LEU A 29 16.20 -13.24 -0.07
C LEU A 29 17.25 -13.45 -1.16
N VAL A 30 16.87 -14.23 -2.16
CA VAL A 30 17.69 -14.49 -3.35
C VAL A 30 17.20 -13.58 -4.47
N ILE A 31 18.03 -12.61 -4.86
CA ILE A 31 17.71 -11.64 -5.89
C ILE A 31 18.28 -12.13 -7.22
N TYR A 32 17.39 -12.35 -8.18
CA TYR A 32 17.74 -12.61 -9.57
C TYR A 32 17.60 -11.31 -10.35
N THR A 33 18.72 -10.72 -10.76
CA THR A 33 18.70 -9.56 -11.67
C THR A 33 18.85 -10.02 -13.11
N PHE A 34 18.05 -9.48 -14.03
CA PHE A 34 18.11 -9.83 -15.44
C PHE A 34 19.50 -9.49 -16.01
N GLY A 35 20.19 -10.49 -16.56
CA GLY A 35 21.57 -10.35 -17.06
C GLY A 35 22.68 -10.66 -16.05
N SER A 36 22.35 -11.05 -14.82
CA SER A 36 23.36 -11.58 -13.87
C SER A 36 23.58 -13.08 -14.05
N GLU A 37 24.84 -13.50 -13.98
CA GLU A 37 25.22 -14.93 -14.05
C GLU A 37 25.02 -15.66 -12.71
N ALA A 38 24.90 -14.92 -11.61
CA ALA A 38 24.75 -15.48 -10.26
C ALA A 38 23.70 -14.70 -9.47
N ALA A 39 22.87 -15.46 -8.74
CA ALA A 39 21.88 -14.89 -7.84
C ALA A 39 22.56 -14.27 -6.62
N GLU A 40 22.18 -13.05 -6.25
CA GLU A 40 22.70 -12.40 -5.06
C GLU A 40 21.83 -12.78 -3.87
N LYS A 41 22.40 -13.53 -2.92
CA LYS A 41 21.73 -13.84 -1.65
C LYS A 41 22.03 -12.73 -0.65
N ARG A 42 21.00 -12.00 -0.23
CA ARG A 42 21.08 -10.98 0.82
C ARG A 42 20.21 -11.38 1.99
N THR A 43 20.74 -11.19 3.20
CA THR A 43 19.96 -11.36 4.43
C THR A 43 19.39 -10.01 4.84
N TYR A 44 18.09 -9.99 5.07
CA TYR A 44 17.32 -8.83 5.48
C TYR A 44 16.79 -9.04 6.89
N ASP A 45 16.73 -7.95 7.66
CA ASP A 45 16.07 -7.97 8.96
C ASP A 45 14.55 -8.01 8.76
N ILE A 46 13.84 -8.66 9.68
CA ILE A 46 12.39 -8.67 9.76
C ILE A 46 11.98 -7.96 11.05
N VAL A 47 11.00 -7.09 10.96
CA VAL A 47 10.38 -6.41 12.10
C VAL A 47 8.90 -6.74 12.18
N GLU A 48 8.35 -6.69 13.39
CA GLU A 48 6.90 -6.68 13.61
C GLU A 48 6.42 -5.22 13.68
N VAL A 49 5.41 -4.87 12.90
CA VAL A 49 4.78 -3.55 12.95
C VAL A 49 3.25 -3.68 13.04
N THR A 50 2.65 -2.89 13.91
CA THR A 50 1.19 -2.78 14.00
C THR A 50 0.73 -1.54 13.23
N LEU A 51 -0.08 -1.77 12.19
CA LEU A 51 -0.73 -0.71 11.43
C LEU A 51 -2.13 -0.53 11.98
N GLN A 52 -2.43 0.68 12.44
CA GLN A 52 -3.71 1.03 13.05
C GLN A 52 -4.40 2.12 12.25
N ASN A 53 -5.71 1.95 12.04
CA ASN A 53 -6.54 3.02 11.52
C ASN A 53 -6.70 4.10 12.62
N VAL A 54 -6.40 5.36 12.33
CA VAL A 54 -6.50 6.44 13.35
C VAL A 54 -7.93 6.82 13.71
N GLN A 55 -8.89 6.50 12.83
CA GLN A 55 -10.31 6.81 13.00
C GLN A 55 -11.13 5.62 13.52
N THR A 56 -10.61 4.40 13.37
CA THR A 56 -11.27 3.18 13.83
C THR A 56 -10.32 2.35 14.66
N ASN A 57 -10.78 1.60 15.67
CA ASN A 57 -9.88 0.74 16.46
C ASN A 57 -9.40 -0.52 15.71
N LYS A 58 -9.61 -0.58 14.38
CA LYS A 58 -9.10 -1.68 13.55
C LYS A 58 -7.59 -1.55 13.40
N HIS A 59 -6.91 -2.67 13.52
CA HIS A 59 -5.48 -2.77 13.34
C HIS A 59 -5.13 -4.13 12.72
N ILE A 60 -3.95 -4.19 12.11
CA ILE A 60 -3.30 -5.42 11.69
C ILE A 60 -1.87 -5.38 12.15
N LYS A 61 -1.36 -6.54 12.54
CA LYS A 61 0.04 -6.74 12.87
C LYS A 61 0.66 -7.51 11.72
N ILE A 62 1.74 -6.97 11.17
CA ILE A 62 2.44 -7.57 10.03
C ILE A 62 3.91 -7.77 10.36
N HIS A 63 4.49 -8.81 9.78
CA HIS A 63 5.93 -8.93 9.64
C HIS A 63 6.34 -8.27 8.34
N ALA A 64 7.39 -7.45 8.38
CA ALA A 64 7.85 -6.73 7.20
C ALA A 64 9.37 -6.83 7.07
N VAL A 65 9.80 -7.11 5.84
CA VAL A 65 11.21 -7.14 5.46
C VAL A 65 11.75 -5.71 5.41
N VAL A 66 12.86 -5.46 6.11
CA VAL A 66 13.50 -4.15 6.18
C VAL A 66 14.33 -3.90 4.93
N ILE A 67 13.96 -2.91 4.13
CA ILE A 67 14.66 -2.55 2.88
C ILE A 67 15.06 -1.08 2.84
N ASP A 68 16.13 -0.75 2.11
CA ASP A 68 16.59 0.64 2.00
C ASP A 68 15.72 1.48 1.04
N SER A 69 15.10 0.83 0.06
CA SER A 69 14.19 1.45 -0.90
C SER A 69 13.16 0.46 -1.41
N ILE A 70 11.88 0.85 -1.44
CA ILE A 70 10.79 0.07 -2.04
C ILE A 70 10.71 0.33 -3.54
N THR A 71 10.60 1.61 -3.94
CA THR A 71 10.57 2.02 -5.34
C THR A 71 11.05 3.46 -5.50
N SER A 72 11.61 3.78 -6.66
CA SER A 72 11.91 5.15 -7.06
C SER A 72 10.70 5.85 -7.69
N ALA A 73 9.66 5.09 -8.04
CA ALA A 73 8.42 5.62 -8.59
C ALA A 73 7.63 6.43 -7.53
N ARG A 74 6.99 7.49 -7.99
CA ARG A 74 6.08 8.29 -7.17
C ARG A 74 4.67 7.74 -7.31
N ILE A 75 4.00 7.51 -6.19
CA ILE A 75 2.58 7.14 -6.23
C ILE A 75 1.73 8.35 -6.59
N ARG A 76 0.72 8.12 -7.41
CA ARG A 76 -0.25 9.15 -7.76
C ARG A 76 -1.21 9.36 -6.60
N ILE A 77 -1.27 10.58 -6.10
CA ILE A 77 -2.19 10.95 -5.03
C ILE A 77 -3.55 11.32 -5.65
N PRO A 78 -4.68 10.82 -5.12
CA PRO A 78 -6.00 11.24 -5.57
C PRO A 78 -6.15 12.77 -5.52
N SER A 79 -6.57 13.35 -6.65
CA SER A 79 -6.79 14.79 -6.76
C SER A 79 -7.89 15.27 -5.80
N LYS A 80 -7.90 16.57 -5.48
CA LYS A 80 -8.96 17.17 -4.64
C LYS A 80 -10.36 16.90 -5.20
N PHE A 81 -10.49 16.87 -6.52
CA PHE A 81 -11.74 16.54 -7.20
C PHE A 81 -12.21 15.10 -6.90
N ILE A 82 -11.33 14.10 -7.05
CA ILE A 82 -11.65 12.70 -6.71
C ILE A 82 -12.01 12.56 -5.23
N ARG A 83 -11.27 13.25 -4.35
CA ARG A 83 -11.53 13.26 -2.91
C ARG A 83 -12.91 13.84 -2.57
N ASN A 84 -13.29 14.95 -3.22
CA ASN A 84 -14.60 15.56 -3.03
C ASN A 84 -15.73 14.64 -3.50
N ILE A 85 -15.59 14.00 -4.67
CA ILE A 85 -16.58 13.05 -5.17
C ILE A 85 -16.74 11.84 -4.24
N ALA A 86 -15.62 11.31 -3.73
CA ALA A 86 -15.66 10.23 -2.75
C ALA A 86 -16.42 10.67 -1.49
N LEU A 87 -16.12 11.87 -0.96
CA LEU A 87 -16.77 12.42 0.21
C LEU A 87 -18.28 12.66 0.00
N GLU A 88 -18.69 13.22 -1.15
CA GLU A 88 -20.10 13.41 -1.52
C GLU A 88 -20.88 12.09 -1.58
N ARG A 89 -20.19 10.98 -1.85
CA ARG A 89 -20.76 9.62 -1.85
C ARG A 89 -20.64 8.90 -0.50
N GLY A 90 -20.17 9.57 0.55
CA GLY A 90 -19.96 8.99 1.87
C GLY A 90 -18.78 8.00 1.94
N ILE A 91 -17.85 8.08 0.98
CA ILE A 91 -16.67 7.23 0.89
C ILE A 91 -15.49 7.95 1.54
N GLU A 92 -15.11 7.50 2.73
CA GLU A 92 -13.94 7.98 3.45
C GLU A 92 -12.68 7.26 2.94
N LEU A 93 -11.69 8.01 2.46
CA LEU A 93 -10.46 7.42 1.93
C LEU A 93 -9.49 7.03 3.03
N ALA A 94 -8.81 5.89 2.85
CA ALA A 94 -7.83 5.38 3.80
C ALA A 94 -6.58 6.26 3.95
N ASP A 95 -6.22 7.00 2.89
CA ASP A 95 -5.05 7.85 2.87
C ASP A 95 -5.42 9.33 2.69
N ASN A 96 -5.11 10.14 3.70
CA ASN A 96 -5.19 11.61 3.65
C ASN A 96 -3.82 12.25 3.36
N SER A 97 -2.77 11.45 3.19
CA SER A 97 -1.41 11.93 3.02
C SER A 97 -1.23 12.66 1.70
N THR A 98 -0.30 13.60 1.73
CA THR A 98 0.22 14.30 0.55
C THR A 98 1.57 13.72 0.12
N SER A 99 1.94 12.54 0.64
CA SER A 99 3.23 11.92 0.36
C SER A 99 3.15 11.06 -0.89
N GLU A 100 4.03 11.34 -1.86
CA GLU A 100 4.19 10.50 -3.06
C GLU A 100 5.12 9.31 -2.82
N ARG A 101 5.64 9.14 -1.60
CA ARG A 101 6.57 8.06 -1.22
C ARG A 101 5.87 6.97 -0.42
N ILE A 102 6.24 5.74 -0.72
CA ILE A 102 5.80 4.54 0.00
C ILE A 102 6.78 4.27 1.14
N HIS A 103 6.27 4.27 2.36
CA HIS A 103 7.04 3.95 3.57
C HIS A 103 6.88 2.48 3.98
N VAL A 104 5.70 1.92 3.71
CA VAL A 104 5.32 0.53 3.95
C VAL A 104 4.58 0.03 2.71
N LEU A 105 5.04 -1.09 2.16
CA LEU A 105 4.35 -1.86 1.14
C LEU A 105 3.84 -3.14 1.78
N ILE A 106 2.56 -3.44 1.57
CA ILE A 106 1.93 -4.65 2.08
C ILE A 106 1.69 -5.58 0.90
N GLY A 107 2.30 -6.76 0.97
CA GLY A 107 2.25 -7.78 -0.07
C GLY A 107 1.01 -8.66 0.02
N SER A 108 1.01 -9.70 -0.82
CA SER A 108 -0.02 -10.73 -0.87
C SER A 108 -0.09 -11.59 0.41
N ASP A 109 0.99 -11.60 1.21
CA ASP A 109 1.07 -12.17 2.56
C ASP A 109 -0.03 -11.65 3.52
N TYR A 110 -0.47 -10.39 3.38
CA TYR A 110 -1.52 -9.81 4.24
C TYR A 110 -2.71 -9.18 3.49
N ILE A 111 -2.68 -9.12 2.16
CA ILE A 111 -3.75 -8.46 1.39
C ILE A 111 -5.14 -9.05 1.64
N SER A 112 -5.25 -10.39 1.76
CA SER A 112 -6.53 -11.06 2.01
C SER A 112 -7.12 -10.73 3.38
N GLU A 113 -6.29 -10.44 4.37
CA GLU A 113 -6.71 -10.03 5.72
C GLU A 113 -7.10 -8.54 5.78
N ILE A 114 -6.55 -7.74 4.87
CA ILE A 114 -6.76 -6.29 4.82
C ILE A 114 -8.01 -5.93 4.01
N LEU A 115 -8.17 -6.54 2.83
CA LEU A 115 -9.25 -6.21 1.91
C LEU A 115 -10.61 -6.62 2.47
N GLY A 116 -11.56 -5.70 2.36
CA GLY A 116 -12.96 -5.97 2.64
C GLY A 116 -13.67 -6.59 1.43
N GLU A 117 -14.90 -7.04 1.65
CA GLU A 117 -15.73 -7.63 0.59
C GLU A 117 -16.49 -6.59 -0.26
N ARG A 118 -16.42 -5.31 0.13
CA ARG A 118 -17.24 -4.24 -0.46
C ARG A 118 -16.44 -3.40 -1.43
N ASN A 119 -16.92 -3.35 -2.68
CA ASN A 119 -16.42 -2.44 -3.71
C ASN A 119 -17.53 -1.49 -4.15
N ILE A 120 -17.27 -0.20 -4.13
CA ILE A 120 -18.21 0.84 -4.56
C ILE A 120 -17.71 1.43 -5.87
N ARG A 121 -18.50 1.28 -6.94
CA ARG A 121 -18.21 1.91 -8.23
C ARG A 121 -18.55 3.40 -8.17
N ILE A 122 -17.53 4.26 -8.24
CA ILE A 122 -17.70 5.72 -8.28
C ILE A 122 -18.02 6.18 -9.70
N SER A 123 -17.30 5.65 -10.69
CA SER A 123 -17.53 5.94 -12.11
C SER A 123 -17.21 4.72 -12.96
N LYS A 124 -17.28 4.85 -14.29
CA LYS A 124 -16.84 3.77 -15.18
C LYS A 124 -15.40 3.31 -14.94
N ARG A 125 -14.55 4.22 -14.45
CA ARG A 125 -13.10 4.05 -14.33
C ARG A 125 -12.61 4.09 -12.88
N LEU A 126 -13.46 4.47 -11.92
CA LEU A 126 -13.08 4.60 -10.51
C LEU A 126 -13.86 3.63 -9.64
N ILE A 127 -13.14 2.81 -8.88
CA ILE A 127 -13.70 1.90 -7.89
C ILE A 127 -13.06 2.21 -6.53
N ALA A 128 -13.89 2.33 -5.52
CA ALA A 128 -13.48 2.39 -4.13
C ALA A 128 -13.52 0.98 -3.53
N VAL A 129 -12.38 0.50 -3.06
CA VAL A 129 -12.20 -0.83 -2.48
C VAL A 129 -12.12 -0.70 -0.96
N ASP A 130 -13.04 -1.34 -0.25
CA ASP A 130 -13.05 -1.34 1.21
C ASP A 130 -11.86 -2.14 1.78
N ASN A 131 -11.36 -1.71 2.93
CA ASN A 131 -10.36 -2.43 3.72
C ASN A 131 -10.38 -1.95 5.17
N ILE A 132 -9.56 -2.56 6.02
CA ILE A 132 -9.47 -2.20 7.45
C ILE A 132 -9.11 -0.72 7.71
N PHE A 133 -8.46 -0.06 6.74
CA PHE A 133 -8.07 1.35 6.80
C PHE A 133 -9.08 2.30 6.14
N ARG A 134 -10.28 1.84 5.71
CA ARG A 134 -11.29 2.53 4.88
C ARG A 134 -11.08 2.29 3.38
N TYR A 135 -11.55 3.20 2.51
CA TYR A 135 -11.57 2.94 1.08
C TYR A 135 -10.26 3.34 0.39
N LEU A 136 -9.74 2.45 -0.45
CA LEU A 136 -8.70 2.77 -1.44
C LEU A 136 -9.36 3.08 -2.78
N ILE A 137 -8.83 4.05 -3.51
CA ILE A 137 -9.28 4.34 -4.89
C ILE A 137 -8.38 3.59 -5.86
N GLN A 138 -9.00 2.79 -6.72
CA GLN A 138 -8.37 2.16 -7.87
C GLN A 138 -8.93 2.78 -9.16
N GLU A 139 -8.02 3.24 -10.01
CA GLU A 139 -8.32 3.58 -11.40
C GLU A 139 -8.25 2.29 -12.23
N ASN A 140 -9.32 1.95 -12.95
CA ASN A 140 -9.21 1.00 -14.06
C ASN A 140 -8.59 1.76 -15.24
N GLU A 141 -7.53 1.21 -15.82
CA GLU A 141 -6.76 1.78 -16.93
C GLU A 141 -7.65 2.16 -18.10
N ASP A 142 -8.06 3.43 -18.14
CA ASP A 142 -8.34 4.26 -19.31
C ASP A 142 -8.50 5.69 -18.74
N GLU A 143 -7.86 6.73 -19.30
CA GLU A 143 -7.79 8.11 -18.77
C GLU A 143 -9.10 8.68 -18.15
N VAL A 144 -9.09 9.10 -16.89
CA VAL A 144 -10.26 9.75 -16.25
C VAL A 144 -10.52 11.12 -16.88
N ASN A 145 -11.58 11.25 -17.68
CA ASN A 145 -12.11 12.53 -18.12
C ASN A 145 -13.26 12.97 -17.19
N CYS A 146 -13.38 14.27 -16.89
CA CYS A 146 -14.44 14.81 -16.03
C CYS A 146 -15.86 14.43 -16.49
N LYS A 147 -16.03 14.10 -17.77
CA LYS A 147 -17.30 13.64 -18.35
C LYS A 147 -17.74 12.24 -17.88
N ASP A 148 -16.83 11.40 -17.39
CA ASP A 148 -17.13 10.01 -17.03
C ASP A 148 -17.79 9.85 -15.64
N ILE A 149 -17.86 10.92 -14.86
CA ILE A 149 -18.37 10.90 -13.47
C ILE A 149 -19.82 11.43 -13.39
N PHE A 150 -20.22 12.26 -14.35
CA PHE A 150 -21.55 12.88 -14.41
C PHE A 150 -22.40 12.38 -15.60
N GLY A 151 -21.96 11.34 -16.30
CA GLY A 151 -22.67 10.72 -17.42
C GLY A 151 -23.53 9.54 -17.00
#